data_AF-A0A925F0L4-F1
#
_entry.id   AF-A0A925F0L4-F1
#
_cell.length_a   1.000
_cell.length_b   1.000
_cell.length_c   1.000
_cell.angle_alpha   90.00
_cell.angle_beta   90.00
_cell.angle_gamma   90.00
#
_symmetry.space_group_name_H-M   'P 1'
#
loop_
_entity.id
_entity.type
_entity.pdbx_description
1 polymer ?
#
loop_
_entity_poly.entity_id
_entity_poly.type
_entity_poly.pdbx_seq_one_letter_code
_entity_poly.pdbx_strand_id
1 'polypeptide(L)' 'MKQSSKQARRSEKQIRVLLKHQQKQNMSVTAFSKSHNIHKATFYNWRNKYGTVADNPQFVPLEFAEAFTTTPFAAIS' A
#
# COMPACT_ATOMS: atom_id res chain seq x y z
N MET A 1 36.02 0.54 8.37
CA MET A 1 35.75 -0.14 7.08
C MET A 1 34.24 -0.24 6.87
N LYS A 2 33.66 0.49 5.91
CA LYS A 2 32.23 0.37 5.58
C LYS A 2 32.10 -0.77 4.56
N GLN A 3 31.68 -1.96 5.00
CA GLN A 3 31.39 -3.07 4.10
C GLN A 3 30.17 -2.72 3.26
N SER A 4 30.39 -2.12 2.08
CA SER A 4 29.39 -2.05 1.03
C SER A 4 29.18 -3.47 0.50
N SER A 5 28.35 -4.25 1.18
CA SER A 5 27.86 -5.53 0.68
C SER A 5 27.35 -5.28 -0.73
N LYS A 6 27.90 -6.00 -1.72
CA LYS A 6 27.40 -5.99 -3.11
C LYS A 6 25.96 -6.49 -3.08
N GLN A 7 25.01 -5.60 -2.80
CA GLN A 7 23.59 -5.95 -2.79
C GLN A 7 23.27 -6.36 -4.23
N ALA A 8 22.93 -7.62 -4.42
CA ALA A 8 22.47 -8.11 -5.71
C ALA A 8 21.38 -7.16 -6.19
N ARG A 9 21.64 -6.46 -7.29
CA ARG A 9 20.70 -5.49 -7.85
C ARG A 9 19.51 -6.27 -8.39
N ARG A 10 18.49 -6.45 -7.56
CA ARG A 10 17.21 -7.02 -7.98
C ARG A 10 16.55 -6.03 -8.92
N SER A 11 16.03 -6.53 -10.04
CA SER A 11 15.26 -5.70 -10.95
C SER A 11 13.94 -5.30 -10.31
N GLU A 12 13.37 -4.19 -10.76
CA GLU A 12 12.07 -3.72 -10.28
C GLU A 12 10.97 -4.79 -10.40
N LYS A 13 10.96 -5.53 -11.51
CA LYS A 13 10.02 -6.65 -11.72
C LYS A 13 10.16 -7.71 -10.63
N GLN A 14 11.39 -8.09 -10.28
CA GLN A 14 11.66 -9.05 -9.20
C GLN A 14 11.18 -8.53 -7.84
N ILE A 15 11.41 -7.25 -7.55
CA ILE A 15 10.97 -6.62 -6.30
C ILE A 15 9.44 -6.65 -6.18
N ARG A 16 8.72 -6.29 -7.25
CA ARG A 16 7.25 -6.33 -7.27
C ARG A 16 6.71 -7.75 -7.08
N VAL A 17 7.34 -8.75 -7.70
CA VAL A 17 6.97 -10.17 -7.51
C VAL A 17 7.17 -10.60 -6.06
N LEU A 18 8.28 -10.22 -5.44
CA LEU A 18 8.58 -10.53 -4.04
C LEU A 18 7.57 -9.88 -3.08
N LEU A 19 7.20 -8.62 -3.30
CA LEU A 19 6.18 -7.92 -2.51
C LEU A 19 4.80 -8.62 -2.64
N LYS A 20 4.39 -8.97 -3.86
CA LYS A 20 3.15 -9.72 -4.09
C LYS A 20 3.18 -11.11 -3.44
N HIS A 21 4.33 -11.79 -3.49
CA HIS A 21 4.48 -13.10 -2.86
C HIS A 21 4.30 -13.01 -1.34
N GLN A 22 4.92 -12.01 -0.69
CA GLN A 22 4.75 -11.78 0.74
C GLN A 22 3.27 -11.54 1.12
N GLN A 23 2.55 -10.75 0.32
CA GLN A 23 1.13 -10.47 0.54
C GLN A 23 0.26 -11.72 0.36
N LYS A 24 0.51 -12.53 -0.67
CA LYS A 24 -0.23 -13.77 -0.93
C LYS A 24 -0.06 -14.82 0.18
N GLN A 25 1.17 -14.96 0.68
CA GLN A 25 1.48 -15.94 1.73
C GLN A 25 1.07 -15.46 3.13
N ASN A 26 0.59 -14.20 3.27
CA ASN A 26 0.33 -13.55 4.56
C ASN A 26 1.50 -13.71 5.57
N MET A 27 2.73 -13.82 5.07
CA MET A 27 3.91 -14.03 5.90
C MET A 27 4.32 -12.76 6.61
N SER A 28 4.79 -12.88 7.85
CA SER A 28 5.38 -11.74 8.54
C SER A 28 6.62 -11.23 7.80
N VAL A 29 6.80 -9.91 7.77
CA VAL A 29 7.98 -9.27 7.15
C VAL A 29 9.27 -9.83 7.72
N THR A 30 9.29 -10.16 9.03
CA THR A 30 10.45 -10.77 9.69
C THR A 30 10.80 -12.14 9.11
N ALA A 31 9.82 -13.03 8.93
CA ALA A 31 10.03 -14.35 8.36
C ALA A 31 10.44 -14.25 6.89
N PHE A 32 9.77 -13.38 6.13
CA PHE A 32 10.07 -13.12 4.73
C PHE A 32 11.50 -12.58 4.52
N SER A 33 11.90 -11.59 5.32
CA SER A 33 13.25 -11.01 5.31
C SER A 33 14.33 -12.06 5.57
N LYS A 34 14.10 -12.98 6.52
CA LYS A 34 15.04 -14.08 6.81
C LYS A 34 15.12 -15.06 5.63
N SER A 35 13.98 -15.49 5.09
CA SER A 35 13.89 -16.45 3.99
C SER A 35 14.60 -15.96 2.72
N HIS A 36 14.44 -14.68 2.38
CA HIS A 36 14.98 -14.12 1.14
C HIS A 36 16.31 -13.36 1.29
N ASN A 37 16.89 -13.38 2.50
CA ASN A 37 18.08 -12.64 2.87
C ASN A 37 17.97 -11.15 2.48
N ILE A 38 16.87 -10.54 2.93
CA ILE A 38 16.56 -9.13 2.68
C ILE A 38 16.47 -8.42 4.02
N HIS A 39 17.21 -7.33 4.17
CA HIS A 39 17.09 -6.51 5.37
C HIS A 39 15.68 -5.89 5.47
N LYS A 40 15.12 -5.82 6.68
CA LYS A 40 13.78 -5.26 6.91
C LYS A 40 13.63 -3.86 6.31
N ALA A 41 14.61 -2.99 6.52
CA ALA A 41 14.61 -1.64 5.97
C ALA A 41 14.53 -1.63 4.44
N THR A 42 15.24 -2.55 3.76
CA THR A 42 15.18 -2.70 2.31
C THR A 42 13.78 -3.11 1.84
N PHE A 43 13.13 -4.03 2.56
CA PHE A 43 11.77 -4.44 2.27
C PHE A 43 10.79 -3.27 2.38
N TYR A 44 10.85 -2.49 3.47
CA TYR A 44 9.97 -1.32 3.65
C TYR A 44 10.23 -0.25 2.60
N ASN A 45 11.50 0.02 2.26
CA ASN A 45 11.85 0.94 1.17
C ASN A 45 11.26 0.48 -0.17
N TRP A 46 11.32 -0.83 -0.47
CA TRP A 46 10.69 -1.38 -1.67
C TRP A 46 9.18 -1.30 -1.63
N ARG A 47 8.55 -1.59 -0.50
CA ARG A 47 7.09 -1.48 -0.34
C ARG A 47 6.63 -0.04 -0.54
N ASN A 48 7.36 0.94 -0.01
CA ASN A 48 7.04 2.35 -0.21
C ASN A 48 7.19 2.76 -1.69
N LYS A 49 8.28 2.32 -2.33
CA LYS A 49 8.61 2.71 -3.72
C LYS A 49 7.77 1.99 -4.78
N TYR A 50 7.42 0.73 -4.54
CA TYR A 50 6.83 -0.17 -5.55
C TYR A 50 5.49 -0.79 -5.12
N GLY A 51 5.05 -0.59 -3.87
CA GLY A 51 3.81 -1.15 -3.33
C GLY A 51 2.56 -0.31 -3.61
N THR A 52 2.70 0.94 -4.06
CA THR A 52 1.60 1.87 -4.31
C THR A 52 0.90 1.70 -5.66
N VAL A 53 1.32 0.74 -6.49
CA VAL A 53 0.70 0.53 -7.83
C VAL A 53 -0.57 -0.33 -7.78
N ALA A 54 -1.15 -0.55 -6.59
CA ALA A 54 -2.37 -1.35 -6.45
C ALA A 54 -3.60 -0.58 -5.94
N ASP A 55 -3.43 0.64 -5.42
CA ASP A 55 -4.57 1.36 -4.84
C ASP A 55 -4.31 2.86 -5.00
N ASN A 56 -4.60 3.38 -6.19
CA ASN A 56 -5.23 4.69 -6.22
C ASN A 56 -6.65 4.38 -5.74
N PRO A 57 -7.03 4.67 -4.48
CA PRO A 57 -8.42 4.59 -4.11
C PRO A 57 -9.11 5.60 -5.01
N GLN A 58 -9.70 5.09 -6.10
CA GLN A 58 -10.59 5.85 -6.96
C GLN A 58 -11.57 6.50 -6.00
N PHE A 59 -11.46 7.81 -5.84
CA PHE A 59 -12.32 8.57 -4.95
C PHE A 59 -13.75 8.27 -5.41
N VAL A 60 -14.46 7.42 -4.68
CA VAL A 60 -15.87 7.14 -4.94
C VAL A 60 -16.61 8.30 -4.28
N PRO A 61 -17.19 9.23 -5.04
CA PRO A 61 -18.04 10.25 -4.44
C PRO A 61 -19.18 9.51 -3.75
N LEU A 62 -19.28 9.67 -2.43
CA LEU A 62 -20.48 9.30 -1.70
C LEU A 62 -21.57 10.25 -2.15
N GLU A 63 -22.39 9.80 -3.10
CA GLU A 63 -23.67 10.43 -3.44
C GLU A 63 -24.55 10.31 -2.19
N PHE A 64 -24.54 11.35 -1.36
CA PHE A 64 -25.55 11.51 -0.33
C PHE A 64 -26.87 11.71 -1.07
N ALA A 65 -27.74 10.71 -1.02
CA ALA A 65 -29.12 10.87 -1.47
C ALA A 65 -29.82 11.83 -0.50
N GLU A 66 -29.65 13.13 -0.75
CA GLU A 66 -30.29 14.19 -0.01
C GLU A 66 -31.76 14.26 -0.40
N ALA A 67 -32.57 13.38 0.17
CA ALA A 67 -33.99 13.64 0.35
C ALA A 67 -34.17 14.59 1.55
N PHE A 68 -33.51 15.75 1.53
CA PHE A 68 -33.82 16.84 2.46
C PHE A 68 -34.87 17.72 1.81
N THR A 69 -36.14 17.32 1.98
CA THR A 69 -37.25 18.25 1.77
C THR A 69 -37.15 19.34 2.84
N THR A 70 -36.40 20.41 2.53
CA THR A 70 -36.44 21.65 3.30
C THR A 70 -37.78 22.31 2.99
N THR A 71 -38.79 21.96 3.77
CA THR A 71 -39.99 22.79 3.87
C THR A 71 -39.56 24.09 4.57
N PRO A 72 -39.65 25.26 3.94
CA PRO A 72 -39.31 26.50 4.61
C PRO A 72 -40.26 26.72 5.80
N PHE A 73 -39.68 27.02 6.97
CA PHE A 73 -40.36 27.36 8.22
C PHE A 73 -41.01 28.76 8.17
N ALA A 74 -41.73 29.09 7.09
CA ALA A 74 -42.37 30.39 6.92
C ALA A 74 -43.88 30.23 6.66
N ALA A 75 -44.51 29.29 7.38
CA ALA A 75 -45.95 29.09 7.34
C ALA A 75 -46.49 28.76 8.73
N ILE A 76 -46.21 29.61 9.72
CA ILE A 76 -47.02 29.70 10.94
C ILE A 76 -47.26 31.19 11.22
N SER A 77 -48.55 31.50 11.36
CA SER A 77 -49.24 32.79 11.31
C SER A 77 -48.76 33.90 12.23
#